data_AF-A0A7S0EVQ7-F1
#
_entry.id   AF-A0A7S0EVQ7-F1
#
_cell.length_a   1.000
_cell.length_b   1.000
_cell.length_c   1.000
_cell.angle_alpha   90.00
_cell.angle_beta   90.00
_cell.angle_gamma   90.00
#
_symmetry.space_group_name_H-M   'P 1'
#
loop_
_entity.id
_entity.type
_entity.pdbx_description
1 polymer ?
#
loop_
_entity_poly.entity_id
_entity_poly.type
_entity_poly.pdbx_seq_one_letter_code
_entity_poly.pdbx_strand_id
1 'polypeptide(L)'
;NRIFTPPHPPADCGDGCAPACSSACLGRLHEWGDYGNGFTGIRFAQTQTLLRVRNTFMAVIIDTPVASGSIHSPFKQPVGRRLARGGLAVAYGQKQYHVVAPVVEGVALRGGAVEVTVGGLGHSKQLVVNIGARGFEVLGNCSVGPSLCWMSSPIAAASADTVTLTKLPSSPQAVRFLWYIDAVGVHPFQAPIYARAPTLPGAPSCKYDGGDLLPLGPFVLPL
;
A
#
# COMPACT_ATOMS: atom_id res chain seq x y z
N ASN A 1 14.19 -15.80 5.51
CA ASN A 1 12.89 -15.09 5.62
C ASN A 1 12.95 -13.95 6.64
N ARG A 2 13.94 -13.04 6.53
CA ARG A 2 14.20 -11.94 7.50
C ARG A 2 13.47 -10.63 7.18
N ILE A 3 12.71 -10.60 6.07
CA ILE A 3 11.92 -9.44 5.63
C ILE A 3 10.82 -9.07 6.64
N PHE A 4 10.39 -10.03 7.49
CA PHE A 4 9.30 -9.82 8.44
C PHE A 4 9.75 -9.80 9.91
N THR A 5 11.03 -10.02 10.22
CA THR A 5 11.48 -10.36 11.59
C THR A 5 12.83 -9.73 11.96
N PRO A 6 12.87 -8.42 12.25
CA PRO A 6 14.03 -7.78 12.84
C PRO A 6 14.27 -8.21 14.31
N PRO A 7 15.52 -8.49 14.73
CA PRO A 7 15.78 -9.09 16.04
C PRO A 7 15.67 -8.14 17.25
N HIS A 8 15.76 -6.81 17.10
CA HIS A 8 15.68 -5.87 18.25
C HIS A 8 15.24 -4.46 17.80
N PRO A 9 13.98 -4.03 18.03
CA PRO A 9 13.58 -2.66 17.69
C PRO A 9 14.05 -1.65 18.75
N PRO A 10 14.68 -0.52 18.36
CA PRO A 10 14.96 0.58 19.28
C PRO A 10 13.69 1.36 19.67
N ALA A 11 13.75 2.08 20.80
CA ALA A 11 12.62 2.79 21.43
C ALA A 11 12.06 3.98 20.63
N ASP A 12 12.73 4.37 19.54
CA ASP A 12 12.38 5.47 18.64
C ASP A 12 11.80 4.99 17.30
N CYS A 13 11.58 3.69 17.13
CA CYS A 13 10.75 3.21 16.04
C CYS A 13 9.31 3.71 16.25
N GLY A 14 8.76 4.41 15.26
CA GLY A 14 7.35 4.79 15.29
C GLY A 14 6.48 3.55 15.57
N ASP A 15 5.38 3.73 16.30
CA ASP A 15 4.46 2.67 16.73
C ASP A 15 4.18 1.66 15.59
N GLY A 16 4.90 0.52 15.54
CA GLY A 16 4.79 -0.41 14.40
C GLY A 16 5.92 -1.42 14.15
N CYS A 17 6.69 -1.84 15.15
CA CYS A 17 7.73 -2.86 14.99
C CYS A 17 7.16 -4.29 14.94
N ALA A 18 7.54 -5.08 13.91
CA ALA A 18 7.15 -6.48 13.76
C ALA A 18 8.00 -7.42 14.66
N PRO A 19 7.41 -8.34 15.46
CA PRO A 19 8.16 -9.24 16.35
C PRO A 19 8.76 -10.48 15.64
N ALA A 20 9.83 -11.01 16.22
CA ALA A 20 10.67 -12.11 15.74
C ALA A 20 10.01 -13.51 15.74
N CYS A 21 10.38 -14.38 14.78
CA CYS A 21 10.08 -15.81 14.81
C CYS A 21 11.24 -16.60 15.44
N SER A 22 11.08 -17.01 16.69
CA SER A 22 11.77 -18.15 17.29
C SER A 22 10.68 -19.11 17.75
N SER A 23 10.73 -20.35 17.26
CA SER A 23 9.77 -21.41 17.59
C SER A 23 9.83 -21.87 19.06
N ALA A 24 10.77 -21.34 19.86
CA ALA A 24 10.82 -21.54 21.31
C ALA A 24 9.97 -20.52 22.09
N CYS A 25 9.46 -19.46 21.44
CA CYS A 25 8.52 -18.48 21.99
C CYS A 25 7.08 -18.72 21.50
N LEU A 26 6.63 -19.98 21.43
CA LEU A 26 5.22 -20.33 21.19
C LEU A 26 4.34 -20.05 22.42
N GLY A 27 4.44 -18.84 22.97
CA GLY A 27 3.58 -18.30 24.01
C GLY A 27 2.70 -17.19 23.45
N ARG A 28 1.40 -17.48 23.32
CA ARG A 28 0.28 -16.53 23.14
C ARG A 28 0.52 -15.25 22.32
N LEU A 29 1.06 -15.30 21.11
CA LEU A 29 0.85 -14.19 20.14
C LEU A 29 0.73 -14.77 18.73
N HIS A 30 -0.53 -15.08 18.42
CA HIS A 30 -0.99 -15.40 17.09
C HIS A 30 -0.67 -14.24 16.12
N GLU A 31 -0.17 -14.63 14.96
CA GLU A 31 -0.16 -13.99 13.64
C GLU A 31 -1.56 -13.58 13.09
N TRP A 32 -2.52 -13.41 14.00
CA TRP A 32 -3.88 -12.89 13.81
C TRP A 32 -4.21 -11.74 14.79
N GLY A 33 -3.26 -11.32 15.63
CA GLY A 33 -3.48 -10.39 16.71
C GLY A 33 -2.58 -9.15 16.67
N ASP A 34 -2.89 -8.19 15.80
CA ASP A 34 -3.00 -6.81 16.30
C ASP A 34 -4.34 -6.72 17.04
N TYR A 35 -4.48 -7.47 18.14
CA TYR A 35 -5.63 -7.35 19.02
C TYR A 35 -5.42 -6.07 19.83
N GLY A 36 -5.79 -4.94 19.22
CA GLY A 36 -5.73 -3.62 19.84
C GLY A 36 -5.60 -2.46 18.86
N ASN A 37 -4.75 -2.56 17.82
CA ASN A 37 -4.29 -1.37 17.08
C ASN A 37 -4.11 -1.56 15.55
N GLY A 38 -4.98 -2.30 14.83
CA GLY A 38 -5.14 -2.05 13.38
C GLY A 38 -5.50 -3.22 12.45
N PHE A 39 -5.27 -3.03 11.15
CA PHE A 39 -5.75 -3.90 10.05
C PHE A 39 -4.62 -4.42 9.13
N THR A 40 -3.36 -4.34 9.57
CA THR A 40 -2.17 -4.66 8.77
C THR A 40 -2.10 -6.13 8.34
N GLY A 41 -2.37 -7.06 9.26
CA GLY A 41 -2.42 -8.50 8.98
C GLY A 41 -3.51 -8.86 7.96
N ILE A 42 -4.70 -8.24 8.05
CA ILE A 42 -5.78 -8.44 7.08
C ILE A 42 -5.38 -7.92 5.70
N ARG A 43 -4.78 -6.73 5.63
CA ARG A 43 -4.27 -6.15 4.38
C ARG A 43 -3.20 -7.03 3.72
N PHE A 44 -2.31 -7.60 4.53
CA PHE A 44 -1.33 -8.57 4.05
C PHE A 44 -2.01 -9.81 3.48
N ALA A 45 -2.93 -10.44 4.22
CA ALA A 45 -3.66 -11.62 3.77
C ALA A 45 -4.44 -11.36 2.47
N GLN A 46 -5.07 -10.20 2.33
CA GLN A 46 -5.73 -9.76 1.11
C GLN A 46 -4.74 -9.66 -0.06
N THR A 47 -3.58 -9.04 0.16
CA THR A 47 -2.53 -8.88 -0.88
C THR A 47 -1.95 -10.23 -1.29
N GLN A 48 -1.70 -11.09 -0.31
CA GLN A 48 -1.22 -12.45 -0.52
C GLN A 48 -2.22 -13.31 -1.30
N THR A 49 -3.52 -13.12 -1.08
CA THR A 49 -4.59 -13.75 -1.86
C THR A 49 -4.59 -13.25 -3.29
N LEU A 50 -4.50 -11.92 -3.51
CA LEU A 50 -4.46 -11.32 -4.84
C LEU A 50 -3.31 -11.87 -5.70
N LEU A 51 -2.14 -12.12 -5.09
CA LEU A 51 -0.96 -12.64 -5.80
C LEU A 51 -1.04 -14.13 -6.15
N ARG A 52 -1.83 -14.93 -5.42
CA ARG A 52 -1.84 -16.39 -5.54
C ARG A 52 -3.09 -16.96 -6.19
N VAL A 53 -4.22 -16.26 -6.08
CA VAL A 53 -5.50 -16.75 -6.60
C VAL A 53 -5.73 -16.19 -7.99
N ARG A 54 -5.83 -17.09 -8.97
CA ARG A 54 -6.12 -16.72 -10.36
C ARG A 54 -7.49 -16.08 -10.48
N ASN A 55 -7.68 -15.25 -11.50
CA ASN A 55 -8.95 -14.58 -11.81
C ASN A 55 -9.52 -13.79 -10.61
N THR A 56 -8.63 -13.25 -9.78
CA THR A 56 -8.96 -12.43 -8.61
C THR A 56 -8.49 -11.00 -8.84
N PHE A 57 -9.19 -10.06 -8.21
CA PHE A 57 -8.82 -8.65 -8.20
C PHE A 57 -9.07 -8.06 -6.81
N MET A 58 -8.48 -6.90 -6.53
CA MET A 58 -8.70 -6.19 -5.27
C MET A 58 -9.17 -4.75 -5.55
N ALA A 59 -10.33 -4.40 -5.00
CA ALA A 59 -10.72 -3.00 -4.88
C ALA A 59 -10.10 -2.44 -3.60
N VAL A 60 -9.08 -1.59 -3.75
CA VAL A 60 -8.45 -0.92 -2.60
C VAL A 60 -9.38 0.17 -2.10
N ILE A 61 -9.69 0.18 -0.79
CA ILE A 61 -10.69 1.07 -0.17
C ILE A 61 -10.17 1.88 1.02
N ILE A 62 -8.87 1.78 1.31
CA ILE A 62 -8.24 2.39 2.49
C ILE A 62 -8.45 3.91 2.53
N ASP A 63 -8.60 4.55 1.38
CA ASP A 63 -8.80 5.99 1.20
C ASP A 63 -10.26 6.44 1.33
N THR A 64 -11.15 5.61 1.85
CA THR A 64 -12.54 6.00 2.13
C THR A 64 -12.89 6.08 3.61
N PRO A 65 -12.01 6.57 4.51
CA PRO A 65 -12.34 6.77 5.91
C PRO A 65 -13.38 7.88 6.07
N VAL A 66 -13.91 8.00 7.29
CA VAL A 66 -14.71 9.15 7.70
C VAL A 66 -14.16 9.75 8.97
N ALA A 67 -14.15 11.07 9.04
CA ALA A 67 -13.64 11.84 10.17
C ALA A 67 -14.36 11.52 11.49
N SER A 68 -15.59 11.00 11.43
CA SER A 68 -16.34 10.57 12.61
C SER A 68 -15.79 9.31 13.29
N GLY A 69 -14.85 8.59 12.66
CA GLY A 69 -14.38 7.29 13.14
C GLY A 69 -15.36 6.14 12.92
N SER A 70 -16.48 6.38 12.20
CA SER A 70 -17.42 5.31 11.86
C SER A 70 -16.71 4.24 11.01
N ILE A 71 -16.86 2.98 11.44
CA ILE A 71 -16.38 1.81 10.68
C ILE A 71 -17.15 1.60 9.37
N HIS A 72 -18.29 2.27 9.21
CA HIS A 72 -19.11 2.22 8.01
C HIS A 72 -18.87 3.46 7.14
N SER A 73 -18.00 3.32 6.15
CA SER A 73 -17.78 4.35 5.15
C SER A 73 -19.06 4.63 4.32
N PRO A 74 -19.48 5.91 4.15
CA PRO A 74 -20.58 6.32 3.28
C PRO A 74 -20.17 6.32 1.80
N PHE A 75 -18.87 6.20 1.48
CA PHE A 75 -18.34 6.24 0.12
C PHE A 75 -18.55 4.93 -0.65
N LYS A 76 -19.76 4.35 -0.55
CA LYS A 76 -20.12 3.07 -1.19
C LYS A 76 -20.09 3.14 -2.71
N GLN A 77 -20.45 4.28 -3.30
CA GLN A 77 -20.45 4.45 -4.75
C GLN A 77 -19.03 4.32 -5.36
N PRO A 78 -18.00 5.04 -4.88
CA PRO A 78 -16.61 4.80 -5.29
C PRO A 78 -16.17 3.33 -5.15
N VAL A 79 -16.51 2.68 -4.03
CA VAL A 79 -16.19 1.26 -3.81
C VAL A 79 -16.86 0.38 -4.86
N GLY A 80 -18.15 0.59 -5.14
CA GLY A 80 -18.89 -0.14 -6.17
C GLY A 80 -18.29 0.02 -7.56
N ARG A 81 -17.84 1.24 -7.93
CA ARG A 81 -17.18 1.47 -9.22
C ARG A 81 -15.83 0.77 -9.33
N ARG A 82 -15.04 0.74 -8.25
CA ARG A 82 -13.78 -0.04 -8.20
C ARG A 82 -14.03 -1.54 -8.39
N LEU A 83 -15.06 -2.08 -7.73
CA LEU A 83 -15.48 -3.47 -7.92
C LEU A 83 -15.96 -3.75 -9.35
N ALA A 84 -16.78 -2.86 -9.92
CA ALA A 84 -17.27 -3.00 -11.30
C ALA A 84 -16.12 -3.01 -12.32
N ARG A 85 -15.11 -2.13 -12.15
CA ARG A 85 -13.89 -2.16 -12.98
C ARG A 85 -13.15 -3.48 -12.88
N GLY A 86 -12.98 -3.99 -11.66
CA GLY A 86 -12.39 -5.31 -11.42
C GLY A 86 -13.14 -6.42 -12.15
N GLY A 87 -14.47 -6.42 -12.09
CA GLY A 87 -15.32 -7.35 -12.83
C GLY A 87 -15.12 -7.24 -14.35
N LEU A 88 -15.20 -6.03 -14.91
CA LEU A 88 -15.00 -5.81 -16.34
C LEU A 88 -13.61 -6.24 -16.81
N ALA A 89 -12.57 -5.92 -16.03
CA ALA A 89 -11.20 -6.28 -16.36
C ALA A 89 -10.93 -7.80 -16.26
N VAL A 90 -11.34 -8.43 -15.17
CA VAL A 90 -10.98 -9.82 -14.86
C VAL A 90 -11.99 -10.82 -15.39
N ALA A 91 -13.29 -10.59 -15.19
CA ALA A 91 -14.33 -11.53 -15.63
C ALA A 91 -14.69 -11.37 -17.11
N TYR A 92 -14.68 -10.13 -17.63
CA TYR A 92 -15.05 -9.85 -19.03
C TYR A 92 -13.85 -9.56 -19.95
N GLY A 93 -12.62 -9.66 -19.46
CA GLY A 93 -11.40 -9.52 -20.27
C GLY A 93 -11.12 -8.11 -20.79
N GLN A 94 -11.79 -7.08 -20.29
CA GLN A 94 -11.66 -5.69 -20.77
C GLN A 94 -10.51 -4.92 -20.10
N LYS A 95 -9.36 -5.57 -19.92
CA LYS A 95 -8.22 -5.05 -19.15
C LYS A 95 -7.63 -3.77 -19.74
N GLN A 96 -7.69 -3.59 -21.06
CA GLN A 96 -7.22 -2.36 -21.72
C GLN A 96 -8.07 -1.12 -21.41
N TYR A 97 -9.31 -1.31 -20.95
CA TYR A 97 -10.25 -0.22 -20.68
C TYR A 97 -10.49 0.00 -19.18
N HIS A 98 -10.29 -1.04 -18.36
CA HIS A 98 -10.58 -1.01 -16.94
C HIS A 98 -9.36 -1.36 -16.11
N VAL A 99 -8.83 -0.34 -15.43
CA VAL A 99 -7.87 -0.51 -14.35
C VAL A 99 -8.59 -0.97 -13.10
N VAL A 100 -8.05 -2.01 -12.45
CA VAL A 100 -8.54 -2.44 -11.14
C VAL A 100 -7.96 -1.54 -10.03
N ALA A 101 -6.64 -1.48 -9.97
CA ALA A 101 -5.85 -0.64 -9.08
C ALA A 101 -4.42 -0.55 -9.65
N PRO A 102 -3.67 0.52 -9.33
CA PRO A 102 -2.23 0.50 -9.52
C PRO A 102 -1.62 -0.61 -8.65
N VAL A 103 -0.58 -1.25 -9.16
CA VAL A 103 0.12 -2.36 -8.50
C VAL A 103 1.63 -2.13 -8.58
N VAL A 104 2.36 -2.50 -7.53
CA VAL A 104 3.83 -2.42 -7.59
C VAL A 104 4.36 -3.60 -8.39
N GLU A 105 5.15 -3.30 -9.40
CA GLU A 105 5.78 -4.28 -10.29
C GLU A 105 7.21 -4.60 -9.85
N GLY A 106 7.87 -3.66 -9.17
CA GLY A 106 9.23 -3.86 -8.67
C GLY A 106 9.71 -2.75 -7.75
N VAL A 107 10.77 -3.05 -7.01
CA VAL A 107 11.53 -2.09 -6.21
C VAL A 107 13.01 -2.32 -6.46
N ALA A 108 13.82 -1.26 -6.52
CA ALA A 108 15.25 -1.37 -6.74
C ALA A 108 16.02 -0.25 -6.04
N LEU A 109 17.19 -0.56 -5.50
CA LEU A 109 18.15 0.44 -5.00
C LEU A 109 19.02 0.94 -6.16
N ARG A 110 18.94 2.22 -6.50
CA ARG A 110 19.68 2.87 -7.59
C ARG A 110 20.25 4.20 -7.13
N GLY A 111 21.56 4.37 -7.25
CA GLY A 111 22.22 5.65 -6.93
C GLY A 111 21.96 6.16 -5.52
N GLY A 112 21.78 5.27 -4.53
CA GLY A 112 21.47 5.64 -3.14
C GLY A 112 20.00 6.01 -2.88
N ALA A 113 19.11 5.82 -3.86
CA ALA A 113 17.67 5.96 -3.71
C ALA A 113 16.96 4.65 -4.00
N VAL A 114 15.79 4.44 -3.39
CA VAL A 114 14.91 3.33 -3.73
C VAL A 114 13.89 3.82 -4.76
N GLU A 115 13.85 3.15 -5.91
CA GLU A 115 12.88 3.37 -6.97
C GLU A 115 11.80 2.28 -6.89
N VAL A 116 10.54 2.69 -6.84
CA VAL A 116 9.37 1.81 -6.83
C VAL A 116 8.65 1.97 -8.16
N THR A 117 8.57 0.90 -8.95
CA THR A 117 7.86 0.88 -10.24
C THR A 117 6.41 0.44 -10.02
N VAL A 118 5.48 1.22 -10.54
CA VAL A 118 4.04 1.04 -10.36
C VAL A 118 3.38 0.87 -11.71
N GLY A 119 2.82 -0.32 -11.93
CA GLY A 119 2.02 -0.66 -13.09
C GLY A 119 0.52 -0.52 -12.84
N GLY A 120 -0.27 -1.07 -13.76
CA GLY A 120 -1.73 -1.03 -13.64
C GLY A 120 -2.29 0.39 -13.71
N LEU A 121 -1.68 1.29 -14.48
CA LEU A 121 -2.12 2.71 -14.59
C LEU A 121 -3.23 2.92 -15.63
N GLY A 122 -3.47 1.89 -16.46
CA GLY A 122 -4.39 1.88 -17.61
C GLY A 122 -4.26 3.11 -18.49
N HIS A 123 -5.40 3.74 -18.80
CA HIS A 123 -5.44 4.78 -19.83
C HIS A 123 -4.65 6.04 -19.45
N SER A 124 -4.63 6.41 -18.17
CA SER A 124 -3.89 7.60 -17.73
C SER A 124 -2.39 7.45 -17.91
N LYS A 125 -1.87 6.21 -17.84
CA LYS A 125 -0.43 5.89 -17.84
C LYS A 125 0.39 6.80 -16.91
N GLN A 126 -0.24 7.35 -15.87
CA GLN A 126 0.34 8.37 -15.02
C GLN A 126 -0.17 8.21 -13.59
N LEU A 127 0.76 8.24 -12.64
CA LEU A 127 0.48 8.33 -11.23
C LEU A 127 0.03 9.74 -10.84
N VAL A 128 -0.92 9.81 -9.92
CA VAL A 128 -1.18 11.00 -9.12
C VAL A 128 -0.55 10.78 -7.76
N VAL A 129 0.51 11.54 -7.47
CA VAL A 129 1.34 11.34 -6.28
C VAL A 129 1.37 12.61 -5.44
N ASN A 130 1.19 12.45 -4.13
CA ASN A 130 1.43 13.51 -3.17
C ASN A 130 2.91 13.46 -2.72
N ILE A 131 3.75 14.32 -3.30
CA ILE A 131 5.17 14.42 -2.94
C ILE A 131 5.31 14.84 -1.47
N GLY A 132 6.20 14.18 -0.73
CA GLY A 132 6.38 14.35 0.71
C GLY A 132 5.41 13.54 1.55
N ALA A 133 4.39 12.89 0.96
CA ALA A 133 3.48 12.03 1.71
C ALA A 133 4.23 10.84 2.32
N ARG A 134 3.81 10.50 3.54
CA ARG A 134 4.22 9.26 4.23
C ARG A 134 3.41 8.09 3.69
N GLY A 135 3.88 6.87 3.97
CA GLY A 135 3.19 5.66 3.57
C GLY A 135 4.16 4.53 3.26
N PHE A 136 5.35 4.86 2.75
CA PHE A 136 6.43 3.89 2.58
C PHE A 136 7.28 3.76 3.83
N GLU A 137 7.71 2.53 4.06
CA GLU A 137 8.74 2.20 5.03
C GLU A 137 9.79 1.30 4.36
N VAL A 138 11.05 1.53 4.69
CA VAL A 138 12.18 0.76 4.17
C VAL A 138 12.83 0.02 5.33
N LEU A 139 13.03 -1.28 5.16
CA LEU A 139 13.72 -2.13 6.12
C LEU A 139 15.23 -1.96 5.94
N GLY A 140 15.94 -1.74 7.04
CA GLY A 140 17.41 -1.75 7.08
C GLY A 140 17.91 -1.57 8.50
N ASN A 141 19.21 -1.36 8.66
CA ASN A 141 19.84 -1.14 9.96
C ASN A 141 19.55 0.30 10.44
N CYS A 142 18.94 0.42 11.61
CA CYS A 142 18.42 1.69 12.13
C CYS A 142 19.25 2.35 13.23
N SER A 143 20.38 1.74 13.62
CA SER A 143 21.32 2.28 14.62
C SER A 143 22.69 1.63 14.46
N VAL A 144 23.67 2.04 15.29
CA VAL A 144 24.97 1.35 15.43
C VAL A 144 24.72 -0.04 16.03
N GLY A 145 24.50 -1.04 15.17
CA GLY A 145 24.27 -2.44 15.56
C GLY A 145 23.51 -3.24 14.49
N PRO A 146 23.41 -4.57 14.61
CA PRO A 146 22.79 -5.45 13.61
C PRO A 146 21.24 -5.44 13.62
N SER A 147 20.63 -4.43 14.25
CA SER A 147 19.19 -4.34 14.42
C SER A 147 18.51 -3.77 13.19
N LEU A 148 17.71 -4.61 12.54
CA LEU A 148 16.83 -4.17 11.47
C LEU A 148 15.64 -3.41 12.04
N CYS A 149 15.17 -2.39 11.33
CA CYS A 149 13.87 -1.76 11.61
C CYS A 149 13.25 -1.21 10.31
N TRP A 150 11.95 -0.96 10.37
CA TRP A 150 11.22 -0.27 9.31
C TRP A 150 11.31 1.23 9.54
N MET A 151 12.01 1.94 8.66
CA MET A 151 12.15 3.39 8.71
C MET A 151 11.14 4.05 7.78
N SER A 152 10.37 5.02 8.29
CA SER A 152 9.46 5.82 7.45
C SER A 152 10.26 6.61 6.40
N SER A 153 9.92 6.40 5.13
CA SER A 153 10.54 7.07 3.99
C SER A 153 9.48 7.81 3.19
N PRO A 154 9.33 9.14 3.35
CA PRO A 154 8.41 9.93 2.54
C PRO A 154 8.75 9.87 1.05
N ILE A 155 7.74 10.11 0.21
CA ILE A 155 7.91 10.19 -1.25
C ILE A 155 8.77 11.41 -1.59
N ALA A 156 9.95 11.21 -2.18
CA ALA A 156 10.85 12.30 -2.53
C ALA A 156 10.59 12.86 -3.93
N ALA A 157 10.30 11.99 -4.89
CA ALA A 157 9.98 12.35 -6.27
C ALA A 157 9.07 11.29 -6.90
N ALA A 158 8.44 11.63 -8.02
CA ALA A 158 7.67 10.70 -8.82
C ALA A 158 7.79 11.03 -10.32
N SER A 159 7.63 10.01 -11.15
CA SER A 159 7.47 10.12 -12.60
C SER A 159 6.08 9.63 -13.01
N ALA A 160 5.90 9.27 -14.29
CA ALA A 160 4.64 8.71 -14.77
C ALA A 160 4.29 7.38 -14.09
N ASP A 161 5.27 6.53 -13.82
CA ASP A 161 5.09 5.16 -13.30
C ASP A 161 6.07 4.79 -12.18
N THR A 162 6.94 5.71 -11.75
CA THR A 162 7.87 5.46 -10.65
C THR A 162 7.71 6.43 -9.49
N VAL A 163 8.04 5.94 -8.29
CA VAL A 163 8.16 6.73 -7.07
C VAL A 163 9.56 6.54 -6.51
N THR A 164 10.21 7.64 -6.12
CA THR A 164 11.56 7.64 -5.56
C THR A 164 11.54 7.96 -4.07
N LEU A 165 12.30 7.18 -3.31
CA LEU A 165 12.51 7.28 -1.87
C LEU A 165 13.98 7.56 -1.58
N THR A 166 14.29 8.64 -0.86
CA THR A 166 15.68 9.04 -0.58
C THR A 166 16.05 8.98 0.90
N LYS A 167 15.06 8.94 1.81
CA LYS A 167 15.29 8.80 3.25
C LYS A 167 15.35 7.30 3.60
N LEU A 168 16.53 6.72 3.56
CA LEU A 168 16.74 5.28 3.72
C LEU A 168 17.51 4.94 5.01
N PRO A 169 17.25 3.78 5.62
CA PRO A 169 18.13 3.21 6.64
C PRO A 169 19.46 2.75 6.02
N SER A 170 20.45 2.43 6.85
CA SER A 170 21.69 1.82 6.35
C SER A 170 21.43 0.37 5.92
N SER A 171 22.08 -0.09 4.84
CA SER A 171 21.83 -1.40 4.23
C SER A 171 20.34 -1.72 3.98
N PRO A 172 19.65 -1.00 3.07
CA PRO A 172 18.25 -1.27 2.73
C PRO A 172 18.04 -2.70 2.21
N GLN A 173 16.95 -3.36 2.65
CA GLN A 173 16.66 -4.77 2.30
C GLN A 173 15.26 -5.01 1.76
N ALA A 174 14.28 -4.17 2.10
CA ALA A 174 12.89 -4.33 1.66
C ALA A 174 12.13 -3.02 1.76
N VAL A 175 11.02 -2.93 1.04
CA VAL A 175 10.10 -1.80 1.03
C VAL A 175 8.70 -2.30 1.33
N ARG A 176 7.95 -1.56 2.14
CA ARG A 176 6.52 -1.77 2.37
C ARG A 176 5.74 -0.47 2.24
N PHE A 177 4.43 -0.57 1.97
CA PHE A 177 3.54 0.59 1.80
C PHE A 177 2.20 0.41 2.52
N LEU A 178 1.73 1.47 3.21
CA LEU A 178 0.47 1.54 3.98
C LEU A 178 0.31 0.49 5.09
N TRP A 179 1.40 0.22 5.81
CA TRP A 179 1.45 -0.70 6.95
C TRP A 179 1.14 -0.05 8.31
N TYR A 180 0.64 1.19 8.31
CA TYR A 180 0.14 1.86 9.51
C TYR A 180 -1.35 1.59 9.73
N ILE A 181 -1.83 1.68 10.97
CA ILE A 181 -3.27 1.62 11.28
C ILE A 181 -4.06 2.63 10.44
N ASP A 182 -3.61 3.89 10.46
CA ASP A 182 -4.23 5.03 9.80
C ASP A 182 -3.32 5.62 8.70
N ALA A 183 -2.93 4.78 7.75
CA ALA A 183 -1.93 5.14 6.75
C ALA A 183 -2.32 6.28 5.80
N VAL A 184 -3.60 6.68 5.77
CA VAL A 184 -4.12 7.74 4.90
C VAL A 184 -4.90 8.82 5.67
N GLY A 185 -4.90 8.76 7.01
CA GLY A 185 -5.63 9.68 7.86
C GLY A 185 -7.15 9.46 7.86
N VAL A 186 -7.86 10.36 8.53
CA VAL A 186 -9.33 10.28 8.68
C VAL A 186 -10.11 11.00 7.58
N HIS A 187 -9.42 11.66 6.66
CA HIS A 187 -10.02 12.39 5.56
C HIS A 187 -10.05 11.53 4.29
N PRO A 188 -11.21 11.45 3.60
CA PRO A 188 -11.34 10.59 2.45
C PRO A 188 -10.58 11.14 1.25
N PHE A 189 -10.15 10.22 0.39
CA PHE A 189 -9.45 10.45 -0.87
C PHE A 189 -8.10 11.15 -0.71
N GLN A 190 -7.38 10.81 0.37
CA GLN A 190 -6.06 11.34 0.70
C GLN A 190 -4.93 10.31 0.58
N ALA A 191 -5.11 9.23 -0.19
CA ALA A 191 -4.03 8.25 -0.35
C ALA A 191 -2.79 8.90 -1.01
N PRO A 192 -1.57 8.51 -0.61
CA PRO A 192 -0.34 9.07 -1.17
C PRO A 192 -0.20 8.90 -2.68
N ILE A 193 -0.74 7.79 -3.21
CA ILE A 193 -0.59 7.39 -4.61
C ILE A 193 -1.93 6.90 -5.15
N TYR A 194 -2.28 7.43 -6.32
CA TYR A 194 -3.42 7.03 -7.11
C TYR A 194 -3.04 6.78 -8.57
N ALA A 195 -3.83 5.96 -9.26
CA ALA A 195 -4.02 6.03 -10.70
C ALA A 195 -5.37 6.68 -11.01
N ARG A 196 -5.48 7.41 -12.12
CA ARG A 196 -6.76 7.92 -12.63
C ARG A 196 -7.39 6.92 -13.59
N ALA A 197 -8.70 6.76 -13.46
CA ALA A 197 -9.50 5.98 -14.39
C ALA A 197 -10.68 6.80 -14.92
N PRO A 198 -11.00 6.71 -16.23
CA PRO A 198 -12.13 7.43 -16.81
C PRO A 198 -13.44 6.93 -16.19
N THR A 199 -14.41 7.82 -15.98
CA THR A 199 -15.73 7.45 -15.43
C THR A 199 -16.33 6.25 -16.16
N LEU A 200 -16.88 5.29 -15.40
CA LEU A 200 -17.57 4.15 -16.01
C LEU A 200 -18.79 4.65 -16.79
N PRO A 201 -19.04 4.18 -18.03
CA PRO A 201 -20.25 4.52 -18.77
C PRO A 201 -21.51 4.24 -17.95
N GLY A 202 -22.42 5.21 -17.89
CA GLY A 202 -23.67 5.10 -17.13
C GLY A 202 -23.53 5.18 -15.61
N ALA A 203 -22.31 5.37 -15.06
CA ALA A 203 -22.14 5.61 -13.64
C ALA A 203 -22.53 7.06 -13.28
N PRO A 204 -23.17 7.30 -12.12
CA PRO A 204 -23.42 8.65 -11.62
C PRO A 204 -22.13 9.46 -11.53
N SER A 205 -22.20 10.75 -11.84
CA SER A 205 -21.07 11.67 -11.75
C SER A 205 -20.42 11.61 -10.37
N CYS A 206 -19.09 11.51 -10.34
CA CYS A 206 -18.31 11.58 -9.11
C CYS A 206 -18.15 13.04 -8.65
N LYS A 207 -17.94 13.24 -7.34
CA LYS A 207 -17.59 14.54 -6.76
C LYS A 207 -16.26 15.11 -7.30
N TYR A 208 -15.42 14.25 -7.89
CA TYR A 208 -14.15 14.65 -8.48
C TYR A 208 -14.34 14.81 -9.98
N ASP A 209 -14.25 16.04 -10.46
CA ASP A 209 -14.19 16.31 -11.90
C ASP A 209 -12.95 15.59 -12.49
N GLY A 210 -13.16 14.79 -13.54
CA GLY A 210 -12.07 14.11 -14.26
C GLY A 210 -11.85 12.62 -13.97
N GLY A 211 -12.77 11.94 -13.28
CA GLY A 211 -12.82 10.46 -13.20
C GLY A 211 -12.61 9.85 -11.82
N ASP A 212 -12.44 8.53 -11.77
CA ASP A 212 -12.23 7.78 -10.53
C ASP A 212 -10.75 7.76 -10.12
N LEU A 213 -10.50 7.89 -8.82
CA LEU A 213 -9.21 7.67 -8.20
C LEU A 213 -9.11 6.23 -7.68
N LEU A 214 -8.06 5.52 -8.12
CA LEU A 214 -7.75 4.15 -7.72
C LEU A 214 -6.47 4.14 -6.87
N PRO A 215 -6.55 3.95 -5.55
CA PRO A 215 -5.39 4.04 -4.67
C PRO A 215 -4.46 2.83 -4.83
N LEU A 216 -3.17 3.06 -4.66
CA LEU A 216 -2.19 1.98 -4.54
C LEU A 216 -2.44 1.18 -3.27
N GLY A 217 -2.54 -0.14 -3.43
CA GLY A 217 -2.73 -1.07 -2.32
C GLY A 217 -1.46 -1.29 -1.50
N PRO A 218 -1.59 -1.83 -0.29
CA PRO A 218 -0.45 -2.19 0.53
C PRO A 218 0.38 -3.30 -0.13
N PHE A 219 1.69 -3.27 0.08
CA PHE A 219 2.59 -4.31 -0.40
C PHE A 219 3.81 -4.43 0.52
N VAL A 220 4.58 -5.50 0.33
CA VAL A 220 5.94 -5.68 0.86
C VAL A 220 6.75 -6.37 -0.22
N LEU A 221 7.90 -5.82 -0.59
CA LEU A 221 8.82 -6.41 -1.57
C LEU A 221 10.27 -6.30 -1.10
N PRO A 222 11.12 -7.32 -1.34
CA PRO A 222 12.56 -7.22 -1.13
C PRO A 222 13.18 -6.26 -2.15
N LEU A 223 14.27 -5.58 -1.75
CA LEU A 223 15.14 -4.79 -2.62
C LEU A 223 16.17 -5.67 -3.37
#